data_AF-A0A9D5ZR16-F1
#
_entry.id   AF-A0A9D5ZR16-F1
#
_cell.length_a   1.000
_cell.length_b   1.000
_cell.length_c   1.000
_cell.angle_alpha   90.00
_cell.angle_beta   90.00
_cell.angle_gamma   90.00
#
_symmetry.space_group_name_H-M   'P 1'
#
loop_
_entity.id
_entity.type
_entity.pdbx_description
1 polymer ?
#
loop_
_entity_poly.entity_id
_entity_poly.type
_entity_poly.pdbx_seq_one_letter_code
_entity_poly.pdbx_strand_id
1 'polypeptide(L)'
;MKNLGIDKLILQIQADLEIINKNFSIIPSAQRVKLLRDIKYVFLDNIAKEIKFAFYDPKNKANIFRQYIYKSNGETQNLGNMYLIEKAKNIAFDVFIEFTDTFLGLDTKFQNLLLKNTEYEWYI
;
A
#
# COMPACT_ATOMS: atom_id res chain seq x y z
N MET A 1 24.51 1.81 -0.33
CA MET A 1 24.01 1.85 1.07
C MET A 1 22.82 0.91 1.18
N LYS A 2 22.69 0.10 2.24
CA LYS A 2 21.47 -0.69 2.47
C LYS A 2 20.32 0.29 2.74
N ASN A 3 19.25 0.27 1.94
CA ASN A 3 18.04 1.06 2.17
C ASN A 3 17.27 0.47 3.37
N LEU A 4 17.78 0.66 4.58
CA LEU A 4 17.18 0.13 5.82
C LEU A 4 15.77 0.70 6.09
N GLY A 5 15.42 1.83 5.46
CA GLY A 5 14.09 2.45 5.55
C GLY A 5 13.01 1.62 4.85
N ILE A 6 13.19 1.33 3.55
CA ILE A 6 12.17 0.61 2.77
C ILE A 6 11.92 -0.79 3.33
N ASP A 7 12.97 -1.52 3.73
CA ASP A 7 12.78 -2.87 4.29
C ASP A 7 11.94 -2.84 5.58
N LYS A 8 12.15 -1.83 6.46
CA LYS A 8 11.30 -1.63 7.65
C LYS A 8 9.86 -1.29 7.29
N LEU A 9 9.65 -0.45 6.28
CA LEU A 9 8.31 -0.09 5.82
C LEU A 9 7.57 -1.30 5.26
N ILE A 10 8.24 -2.11 4.43
CA ILE A 10 7.68 -3.34 3.87
C ILE A 10 7.36 -4.37 4.96
N LEU A 11 8.21 -4.53 5.98
CA LEU A 11 7.90 -5.39 7.12
C LEU A 11 6.67 -4.90 7.89
N GLN A 12 6.51 -3.59 8.08
CA GLN A 12 5.31 -3.04 8.71
C GLN A 12 4.06 -3.30 7.88
N ILE A 13 4.12 -3.09 6.56
CA ILE A 13 3.00 -3.36 5.64
C ILE A 13 2.63 -4.85 5.69
N GLN A 14 3.62 -5.74 5.72
CA GLN A 14 3.37 -7.18 5.86
C GLN A 14 2.64 -7.49 7.18
N ALA A 15 3.12 -6.97 8.31
CA ALA A 15 2.47 -7.18 9.61
C ALA A 15 1.04 -6.64 9.63
N ASP A 16 0.81 -5.48 9.01
CA ASP A 16 -0.51 -4.86 8.89
C ASP A 16 -1.46 -5.74 8.05
N LEU A 17 -1.00 -6.29 6.92
CA LEU A 17 -1.74 -7.25 6.09
C LEU A 17 -2.07 -8.56 6.82
N GLU A 18 -1.18 -9.05 7.68
CA GLU A 18 -1.41 -10.23 8.51
C GLU A 18 -2.51 -9.98 9.55
N ILE A 19 -2.52 -8.80 10.20
CA ILE A 19 -3.58 -8.41 11.14
C ILE A 19 -4.93 -8.33 10.43
N ILE A 20 -4.99 -7.68 9.27
CA ILE A 20 -6.23 -7.57 8.46
C ILE A 20 -6.75 -8.96 8.13
N ASN A 21 -5.89 -9.84 7.62
CA ASN A 21 -6.34 -11.15 7.20
C ASN A 21 -6.69 -12.08 8.37
N LYS A 22 -6.05 -11.93 9.53
CA LYS A 22 -6.43 -12.66 10.75
C LYS A 22 -7.84 -12.31 11.22
N ASN A 23 -8.24 -11.05 11.08
CA ASN A 23 -9.56 -10.59 11.55
C ASN A 23 -10.68 -10.83 10.53
N PHE A 24 -10.41 -10.69 9.22
CA PHE A 24 -11.47 -10.69 8.20
C PHE A 24 -11.34 -11.78 7.14
N SER A 25 -10.17 -12.42 7.01
CA SER A 25 -9.91 -13.43 5.97
C SER A 25 -10.20 -12.96 4.53
N ILE A 26 -9.97 -11.67 4.25
CA ILE A 26 -10.38 -11.02 2.99
C ILE A 26 -9.33 -11.04 1.88
N ILE A 27 -8.05 -11.28 2.18
CA ILE A 27 -6.98 -11.27 1.17
C ILE A 27 -6.25 -12.62 1.21
N PRO A 28 -6.42 -13.51 0.21
CA PRO A 28 -5.71 -14.78 0.15
C PRO A 28 -4.18 -14.63 0.22
N SER A 29 -3.48 -15.65 0.75
CA SER A 29 -2.03 -15.58 0.96
C SER A 29 -1.24 -15.20 -0.30
N ALA A 30 -1.58 -15.82 -1.43
CA ALA A 30 -0.94 -15.52 -2.72
C ALA A 30 -1.15 -14.05 -3.13
N GLN A 31 -2.33 -13.49 -2.90
CA GLN A 31 -2.61 -12.08 -3.19
C GLN A 31 -1.84 -11.13 -2.28
N ARG A 32 -1.67 -11.47 -0.98
CA ARG A 32 -0.84 -10.66 -0.06
C ARG A 32 0.61 -10.60 -0.50
N VAL A 33 1.18 -11.72 -0.94
CA VAL A 33 2.57 -11.77 -1.45
C VAL A 33 2.71 -10.91 -2.71
N LYS A 34 1.76 -11.00 -3.65
CA LYS A 34 1.73 -10.17 -4.86
C LYS A 34 1.63 -8.67 -4.52
N LEU A 35 0.71 -8.31 -3.62
CA LEU A 35 0.51 -6.93 -3.20
C LEU A 35 1.76 -6.35 -2.53
N LEU A 36 2.39 -7.11 -1.63
CA LEU A 36 3.61 -6.68 -0.95
C LEU A 36 4.77 -6.48 -1.94
N ARG A 37 4.89 -7.39 -2.93
CA ARG A 37 5.88 -7.28 -4.01
C ARG A 37 5.66 -6.02 -4.83
N ASP A 38 4.43 -5.76 -5.24
CA ASP A 38 4.08 -4.60 -6.07
C ASP A 38 4.30 -3.30 -5.31
N ILE A 39 3.91 -3.22 -4.03
CA ILE A 39 4.16 -2.05 -3.18
C ILE A 39 5.66 -1.78 -3.06
N LYS A 40 6.47 -2.83 -2.83
CA LYS A 40 7.94 -2.70 -2.81
C LYS A 40 8.47 -2.18 -4.13
N TYR A 41 7.97 -2.71 -5.25
CA TYR A 41 8.37 -2.29 -6.59
C TYR A 41 8.08 -0.80 -6.83
N VAL A 42 6.83 -0.36 -6.61
CA VAL A 42 6.44 1.03 -6.90
C VAL A 42 7.15 2.05 -6.01
N PHE A 43 7.54 1.68 -4.78
CA PHE A 43 8.36 2.56 -3.94
C PHE A 43 9.83 2.60 -4.37
N LEU A 44 10.43 1.45 -4.71
CA LEU A 44 11.84 1.40 -5.10
C LEU A 44 12.11 2.10 -6.43
N ASP A 45 11.17 2.00 -7.37
CA ASP A 45 11.26 2.65 -8.69
C ASP A 45 10.78 4.11 -8.68
N ASN A 46 10.50 4.67 -7.49
CA ASN A 46 10.03 6.05 -7.30
C ASN A 46 8.75 6.36 -8.10
N ILE A 47 7.88 5.34 -8.27
CA ILE A 47 6.57 5.44 -8.94
C ILE A 47 5.53 5.98 -7.96
N ALA A 48 5.51 5.46 -6.73
CA ALA A 48 4.60 5.88 -5.67
C ALA A 48 5.31 6.77 -4.64
N LYS A 49 4.64 7.84 -4.19
CA LYS A 49 5.02 8.56 -2.96
C LYS A 49 4.23 8.09 -1.75
N GLU A 50 3.03 7.54 -1.97
CA GLU A 50 2.14 7.07 -0.92
C GLU A 50 1.40 5.80 -1.35
N ILE A 51 1.19 4.90 -0.39
CA ILE A 51 0.21 3.82 -0.47
C ILE A 51 -0.71 3.95 0.74
N LYS A 52 -2.03 3.91 0.52
CA LYS A 52 -3.05 4.00 1.58
C LYS A 52 -3.94 2.76 1.57
N PHE A 53 -4.00 2.10 2.71
CA PHE A 53 -5.00 1.08 3.02
C PHE A 53 -6.22 1.78 3.60
N ALA A 54 -7.35 1.69 2.90
CA ALA A 54 -8.61 2.24 3.35
C ALA A 54 -9.57 1.10 3.73
N PHE A 55 -10.34 1.36 4.78
CA PHE A 55 -11.26 0.40 5.33
C PHE A 55 -12.62 1.04 5.55
N TYR A 56 -13.66 0.40 5.03
CA TYR A 56 -15.02 0.89 5.12
C TYR A 56 -15.90 -0.16 5.82
N ASP A 57 -16.49 0.22 6.95
CA ASP A 57 -17.57 -0.54 7.57
C ASP A 57 -18.90 0.15 7.25
N PRO A 58 -19.79 -0.46 6.45
CA PRO A 58 -21.07 0.15 6.08
C PRO A 58 -21.95 0.53 7.29
N LYS A 59 -21.72 -0.12 8.44
CA LYS A 59 -22.47 0.12 9.69
C LYS A 59 -21.80 1.15 10.59
N ASN A 60 -20.52 1.47 10.36
CA ASN A 60 -19.75 2.37 11.18
C ASN A 60 -19.12 3.45 10.30
N LYS A 61 -19.59 4.69 10.41
CA LYS A 61 -19.13 5.84 9.59
C LYS A 61 -17.67 6.27 9.86
N ALA A 62 -16.94 5.51 10.67
CA ALA A 62 -15.53 5.77 10.94
C ALA A 62 -14.69 5.29 9.75
N ASN A 63 -14.09 6.24 9.02
CA ASN A 63 -13.06 5.93 8.03
C ASN A 63 -11.80 5.48 8.76
N ILE A 64 -11.52 4.18 8.70
CA ILE A 64 -10.27 3.63 9.22
C ILE A 64 -9.30 3.59 8.04
N PHE A 65 -8.07 4.08 8.26
CA PHE A 65 -7.04 4.01 7.24
C PHE A 65 -5.66 3.83 7.85
N ARG A 66 -4.76 3.35 7.02
CA ARG A 66 -3.32 3.27 7.28
C ARG A 66 -2.60 3.74 6.04
N GLN A 67 -1.65 4.65 6.19
CA GLN A 67 -0.98 5.30 5.09
C GLN A 67 0.53 5.14 5.26
N TYR A 68 1.20 4.78 4.17
CA TYR A 68 2.62 4.48 4.10
C TYR A 68 3.26 5.43 3.11
N ILE A 69 4.27 6.16 3.56
CA ILE A 69 5.00 7.14 2.74
C ILE A 69 6.46 6.72 2.70
N TYR A 70 7.02 6.70 1.50
CA TYR A 70 8.45 6.50 1.27
C TYR A 70 8.99 7.67 0.45
N LYS A 71 10.00 8.34 0.98
CA LYS A 71 10.64 9.48 0.31
C LYS A 71 11.90 9.03 -0.40
N SER A 72 12.28 9.76 -1.45
CA SER A 72 13.49 9.50 -2.23
C SER A 72 14.79 9.58 -1.42
N ASN A 73 14.79 10.30 -0.29
CA ASN A 73 15.91 10.36 0.65
C ASN A 73 15.98 9.14 1.59
N GLY A 74 15.10 8.15 1.43
CA GLY A 74 15.04 6.93 2.24
C GLY A 74 14.23 7.05 3.54
N GLU A 75 13.68 8.23 3.85
CA GLU A 75 12.78 8.39 4.99
C GLU A 75 11.46 7.67 4.78
N THR A 76 10.88 7.20 5.88
CA THR A 76 9.59 6.51 5.90
C THR A 76 8.67 7.14 6.93
N GLN A 77 7.38 7.15 6.65
CA GLN A 77 6.37 7.62 7.59
C GLN A 77 5.12 6.75 7.49
N ASN A 78 4.54 6.45 8.66
CA ASN A 78 3.27 5.73 8.77
C ASN A 78 2.24 6.63 9.46
N LEU A 79 1.09 6.81 8.83
CA LEU A 79 -0.02 7.61 9.33
C LEU A 79 -1.29 6.76 9.44
N GLY A 80 -2.25 7.25 10.22
CA GLY A 80 -3.51 6.55 10.47
C GLY A 80 -3.44 5.52 11.59
N ASN A 81 -4.61 5.00 11.98
CA ASN A 81 -4.78 4.16 13.16
C ASN A 81 -5.60 2.91 12.81
N MET A 82 -4.97 1.74 12.88
CA MET A 82 -5.65 0.45 12.66
C MET A 82 -6.22 -0.17 13.94
N TYR A 83 -6.09 0.46 15.11
CA TYR A 83 -6.63 -0.10 16.37
C TYR A 83 -8.14 -0.33 16.31
N LEU A 84 -8.87 0.48 15.54
CA LEU A 84 -10.31 0.34 15.39
C LEU A 84 -10.70 -0.83 14.49
N ILE A 85 -9.75 -1.45 13.78
CA ILE A 85 -10.02 -2.55 12.86
C ILE A 85 -10.53 -3.78 13.62
N GLU A 86 -10.01 -4.07 14.82
CA GLU A 86 -10.42 -5.23 15.63
C GLU A 86 -11.89 -5.15 16.10
N LYS A 87 -12.48 -3.94 16.06
CA LYS A 87 -13.88 -3.70 16.45
C LYS A 87 -14.84 -3.74 15.26
N ALA A 88 -14.33 -3.70 14.03
CA ALA A 88 -15.15 -3.77 12.83
C ALA A 88 -15.62 -5.21 12.61
N LYS A 89 -16.86 -5.39 12.15
CA LYS A 89 -17.43 -6.73 11.89
C LYS A 89 -17.47 -7.07 10.41
N ASN A 90 -17.73 -6.06 9.57
CA ASN A 90 -17.72 -6.16 8.13
C ASN A 90 -16.84 -5.03 7.60
N ILE A 91 -15.86 -5.36 6.76
CA ILE A 91 -14.93 -4.37 6.24
C ILE A 91 -14.76 -4.60 4.73
N ALA A 92 -14.94 -3.53 3.96
CA ALA A 92 -14.39 -3.44 2.61
C ALA A 92 -12.96 -2.90 2.73
N PHE A 93 -12.04 -3.48 1.96
CA PHE A 93 -10.62 -3.13 1.98
C PHE A 93 -10.19 -2.73 0.58
N ASP A 94 -9.68 -1.51 0.47
CA ASP A 94 -9.14 -0.96 -0.76
C ASP A 94 -7.71 -0.47 -0.53
N VAL A 95 -6.90 -0.57 -1.58
CA VAL A 95 -5.53 -0.06 -1.61
C VAL A 95 -5.44 1.05 -2.64
N PHE A 96 -5.04 2.23 -2.20
CA PHE A 96 -4.83 3.40 -3.02
C PHE A 96 -3.35 3.68 -3.17
N ILE A 97 -2.97 4.17 -4.35
CA ILE A 97 -1.64 4.65 -4.68
C ILE A 97 -1.71 6.14 -4.96
N GLU A 98 -0.75 6.89 -4.44
CA GLU A 98 -0.47 8.24 -4.91
C GLU A 98 0.87 8.24 -5.62
N PHE A 99 0.83 8.62 -6.90
CA PHE A 99 2.01 8.63 -7.75
C PHE A 99 2.92 9.84 -7.47
N THR A 100 4.21 9.70 -7.78
CA THR A 100 5.15 10.82 -7.75
C THR A 100 4.93 11.74 -8.95
N ASP A 101 5.21 13.04 -8.79
CA ASP A 101 5.15 13.99 -9.91
C ASP A 101 6.14 13.62 -11.02
N THR A 102 7.29 13.01 -10.66
CA THR A 102 8.27 12.50 -11.62
C THR A 102 7.68 11.40 -12.49
N PHE A 103 6.95 10.44 -11.91
CA PHE A 103 6.29 9.38 -12.67
C PHE A 103 5.15 9.93 -13.54
N LEU A 104 4.32 10.83 -12.98
CA LEU A 104 3.23 11.46 -13.71
C LEU A 104 3.71 12.35 -14.87
N GLY A 105 4.92 12.89 -14.79
CA GLY A 105 5.56 13.67 -15.85
C GLY A 105 6.14 12.84 -17.01
N LEU A 106 6.18 11.51 -16.91
CA LEU A 106 6.62 10.62 -18.00
C LEU A 106 5.54 10.51 -19.09
N ASP A 107 5.95 10.19 -20.33
CA ASP A 107 4.96 9.80 -21.35
C ASP A 107 4.20 8.53 -20.93
N THR A 108 2.92 8.45 -21.28
CA THR A 108 2.04 7.32 -20.95
C THR A 108 2.61 5.96 -21.36
N LYS A 109 3.37 5.88 -22.45
CA LYS A 109 4.04 4.63 -22.86
C LYS A 109 5.07 4.16 -21.83
N PHE A 110 5.83 5.08 -21.24
CA PHE A 110 6.80 4.77 -20.20
C PHE A 110 6.12 4.47 -18.86
N GLN A 111 5.07 5.20 -18.51
CA GLN A 111 4.25 4.90 -17.32
C GLN A 111 3.72 3.46 -17.37
N ASN A 112 3.10 3.09 -18.49
CA ASN A 112 2.58 1.74 -18.70
C ASN A 112 3.67 0.68 -18.70
N LEU A 113 4.86 0.99 -19.25
CA LEU A 113 5.99 0.05 -19.25
C LEU A 113 6.47 -0.24 -17.82
N LEU A 114 6.56 0.79 -16.97
CA LEU A 114 6.94 0.64 -15.57
C LEU A 114 5.88 -0.15 -14.79
N LEU A 115 4.60 0.18 -14.95
CA LEU A 115 3.51 -0.53 -14.28
C LEU A 115 3.29 -1.96 -14.80
N LYS A 116 3.78 -2.32 -15.99
CA LYS A 116 3.65 -3.69 -16.52
C LYS A 116 4.31 -4.76 -15.63
N ASN A 117 5.23 -4.37 -14.75
CA ASN A 117 5.91 -5.28 -13.83
C ASN A 117 5.11 -5.56 -12.55
N THR A 118 3.99 -4.86 -12.31
CA THR A 118 3.08 -5.15 -11.19
C THR A 118 2.09 -6.25 -11.57
N GLU A 119 1.68 -7.06 -10.59
CA GLU A 119 0.58 -8.03 -10.78
C GLU A 119 -0.79 -7.36 -10.75
N TYR A 120 -0.91 -6.27 -9.99
CA TYR A 120 -2.11 -5.47 -9.90
C TYR A 120 -2.09 -4.34 -10.92
N GLU A 121 -3.24 -4.09 -11.54
CA GLU A 121 -3.45 -2.90 -12.34
C GLU A 121 -3.63 -1.69 -11.42
N TRP A 122 -2.70 -0.74 -11.51
CA TRP A 122 -2.79 0.53 -10.80
C TRP A 122 -3.41 1.57 -11.73
N TYR A 123 -4.52 2.15 -11.30
CA TYR A 123 -5.25 3.15 -12.07
C TYR A 123 -4.65 4.54 -11.84
N ILE A 124 -4.26 5.19 -12.94
CA ILE A 124 -3.74 6.56 -13.00
C ILE A 124 -4.89 7.55 -13.09
#